data_AF-A0A1I0SPW5-F1
#
_entry.id   AF-A0A1I0SPW5-F1
#
_cell.length_a   1.000
_cell.length_b   1.000
_cell.length_c   1.000
_cell.angle_alpha   90.00
_cell.angle_beta   90.00
_cell.angle_gamma   90.00
#
_symmetry.space_group_name_H-M   'P 1'
#
loop_
_entity.id
_entity.type
_entity.pdbx_description
1 polymer ?
#
loop_
_entity_poly.entity_id
_entity_poly.type
_entity_poly.pdbx_seq_one_letter_code
_entity_poly.pdbx_strand_id
1 'polypeptide(L)'
;MRAVEKPFKLEVGGKTLRIAEYELEGKRVFHVNFGPGGSPLVIAIAIGSNNKRFWTSIPEGRQKEATDIGRLIAEYIRAKK
;
A
#
# COMPACT_ATOMS: atom_id res chain seq x y z
N MET A 1 17.20 1.44 -11.68
CA MET A 1 15.93 1.99 -11.12
C MET A 1 14.80 1.05 -11.53
N ARG A 2 13.95 0.63 -10.59
CA ARG A 2 12.79 -0.22 -10.90
C ARG A 2 11.67 0.67 -11.44
N ALA A 3 10.89 0.19 -12.40
CA ALA A 3 9.74 0.93 -12.89
C ALA A 3 8.63 0.94 -11.82
N VAL A 4 8.07 2.13 -11.55
CA VAL A 4 6.88 2.30 -10.70
C VAL A 4 5.69 1.60 -11.36
N GLU A 5 4.90 0.85 -10.59
CA GLU A 5 3.69 0.20 -11.12
C GLU A 5 2.68 1.23 -11.59
N LYS A 6 2.08 1.00 -12.78
CA LYS A 6 0.91 1.78 -13.22
C LYS A 6 -0.23 1.59 -12.21
N PRO A 7 -1.09 2.61 -11.99
CA PRO A 7 -2.22 2.47 -11.09
C PRO A 7 -3.07 1.24 -11.39
N PHE A 8 -3.45 0.52 -10.34
CA PHE A 8 -4.21 -0.73 -10.44
C PHE A 8 -5.35 -0.77 -9.43
N LYS A 9 -6.20 -1.78 -9.54
CA LYS A 9 -7.35 -1.96 -8.65
C LYS A 9 -7.20 -3.24 -7.83
N LEU A 10 -7.66 -3.21 -6.59
CA LEU A 10 -7.77 -4.37 -5.70
C LEU A 10 -9.19 -4.45 -5.15
N GLU A 11 -9.71 -5.66 -4.96
CA GLU A 11 -10.95 -5.88 -4.21
C GLU A 11 -10.65 -6.21 -2.75
N VAL A 12 -11.28 -5.48 -1.83
CA VAL A 12 -11.16 -5.68 -0.39
C VAL A 12 -12.54 -5.58 0.23
N GLY A 13 -13.05 -6.69 0.78
CA GLY A 13 -14.35 -6.72 1.46
C GLY A 13 -15.51 -6.23 0.59
N GLY A 14 -15.53 -6.57 -0.69
CA GLY A 14 -16.56 -6.14 -1.65
C GLY A 14 -16.42 -4.69 -2.15
N LYS A 15 -15.32 -3.98 -1.79
CA LYS A 15 -15.02 -2.64 -2.28
C LYS A 15 -13.81 -2.68 -3.23
N THR A 16 -13.90 -1.94 -4.33
CA THR A 16 -12.77 -1.76 -5.24
C THR A 16 -11.92 -0.57 -4.81
N LEU A 17 -10.68 -0.84 -4.40
CA LEU A 17 -9.68 0.15 -4.08
C LEU A 17 -8.86 0.50 -5.33
N ARG A 18 -8.50 1.77 -5.49
CA ARG A 18 -7.52 2.20 -6.51
C ARG A 18 -6.17 2.43 -5.83
N ILE A 19 -5.15 1.74 -6.30
CA ILE A 19 -3.79 1.81 -5.78
C ILE A 19 -2.91 2.53 -6.80
N ALA A 20 -2.15 3.52 -6.33
CA ALA A 20 -1.08 4.14 -7.10
C ALA A 20 0.23 4.02 -6.33
N GLU A 21 1.27 3.56 -6.99
CA GLU A 21 2.62 3.51 -6.43
C GLU A 21 3.34 4.83 -6.67
N TYR A 22 4.08 5.29 -5.68
CA TYR A 22 4.99 6.42 -5.77
C TYR A 22 6.33 6.08 -5.13
N GLU A 23 7.36 6.82 -5.52
CA GLU A 23 8.66 6.81 -4.87
C GLU A 23 8.87 8.17 -4.18
N LEU A 24 9.11 8.16 -2.88
CA LEU A 24 9.40 9.35 -2.07
C LEU A 24 10.72 9.12 -1.33
N GLU A 25 11.74 9.92 -1.63
CA GLU A 25 13.09 9.82 -1.02
C GLU A 25 13.67 8.38 -1.09
N GLY A 26 13.48 7.69 -2.22
CA GLY A 26 13.92 6.31 -2.40
C GLY A 26 13.08 5.26 -1.65
N LYS A 27 11.99 5.67 -0.98
CA LYS A 27 11.02 4.78 -0.35
C LYS A 27 9.83 4.56 -1.25
N ARG A 28 9.42 3.30 -1.35
CA ARG A 28 8.22 2.89 -2.07
C ARG A 28 6.99 3.14 -1.20
N VAL A 29 6.07 3.96 -1.69
CA VAL A 29 4.80 4.24 -1.01
C VAL A 29 3.64 3.94 -1.94
N PHE A 30 2.48 3.64 -1.35
CA PHE A 30 1.27 3.35 -2.09
C PHE A 30 0.15 4.23 -1.57
N HIS A 31 -0.45 5.00 -2.48
CA HIS A 31 -1.66 5.72 -2.21
C HIS A 31 -2.86 4.82 -2.49
N VAL A 32 -3.67 4.59 -1.46
CA VAL A 32 -4.88 3.80 -1.49
C VAL A 32 -6.08 4.74 -1.50
N ASN A 33 -6.85 4.71 -2.59
CA ASN A 33 -8.08 5.45 -2.71
C ASN A 33 -9.28 4.48 -2.60
N PHE A 34 -10.12 4.73 -1.59
CA PHE A 34 -11.31 3.94 -1.28
C PHE A 34 -12.57 4.35 -2.09
N GLY A 35 -12.46 5.41 -2.90
CA GLY A 35 -13.57 6.00 -3.63
C GLY A 35 -14.29 7.11 -2.85
N PRO A 36 -15.44 7.58 -3.36
CA PRO A 36 -16.19 8.68 -2.76
C PRO A 36 -16.52 8.43 -1.28
N GLY A 37 -16.25 9.42 -0.42
CA GLY A 37 -16.51 9.35 1.02
C GLY A 37 -15.51 8.53 1.85
N GLY A 38 -14.54 7.86 1.22
CA GLY A 38 -13.49 7.13 1.93
C GLY A 38 -12.23 7.96 2.10
N SER A 39 -11.76 8.12 3.34
CA SER A 39 -10.49 8.81 3.61
C SER A 39 -9.34 8.02 2.98
N PRO A 40 -8.54 8.64 2.08
CA PRO A 40 -7.41 7.98 1.45
C PRO A 40 -6.39 7.54 2.50
N LEU A 41 -5.57 6.57 2.12
CA LEU A 41 -4.55 6.01 2.99
C LEU A 41 -3.24 5.90 2.21
N VAL A 42 -2.17 6.48 2.74
CA VAL A 42 -0.83 6.21 2.23
C VAL A 42 -0.22 5.09 3.06
N ILE A 43 0.32 4.07 2.41
CA ILE A 43 0.99 2.96 3.08
C ILE A 43 2.40 2.75 2.54
N ALA A 44 3.30 2.29 3.40
CA ALA A 44 4.68 2.03 3.05
C ALA A 44 5.20 0.81 3.82
N ILE A 45 6.35 0.29 3.40
CA ILE A 45 7.10 -0.70 4.19
C ILE A 45 8.05 0.07 5.11
N ALA A 46 7.89 -0.12 6.41
CA ALA A 46 8.82 0.35 7.43
C ALA A 46 9.68 -0.81 7.97
N ILE A 47 10.77 -0.48 8.66
CA ILE A 47 11.64 -1.42 9.36
C ILE A 47 11.46 -1.18 10.85
N GLY A 48 11.03 -2.21 11.58
CA GLY A 48 10.85 -2.13 13.04
C GLY A 48 12.17 -2.24 13.80
N SER A 49 12.12 -2.01 15.11
CA SER A 49 13.29 -2.12 16.02
C SER A 49 13.93 -3.51 16.03
N ASN A 50 13.16 -4.54 15.69
CA ASN A 50 13.62 -5.93 15.53
C ASN A 50 14.19 -6.23 14.12
N ASN A 51 14.44 -5.19 13.32
CA ASN A 51 14.88 -5.26 11.92
C ASN A 51 13.91 -6.01 10.98
N LYS A 52 12.65 -6.23 11.40
CA LYS A 52 11.61 -6.84 10.56
C LYS A 52 10.86 -5.77 9.77
N ARG A 53 10.58 -6.09 8.51
CA ARG A 53 9.75 -5.25 7.65
C ARG A 53 8.28 -5.42 7.99
N PHE A 54 7.54 -4.32 8.02
CA PHE A 54 6.10 -4.34 8.21
C PHE A 54 5.44 -3.22 7.40
N TRP A 55 4.18 -3.42 7.05
CA TRP A 55 3.37 -2.38 6.39
C TRP A 55 2.89 -1.39 7.42
N THR A 56 2.97 -0.09 7.14
CA THR A 56 2.47 0.97 8.03
C THR A 56 1.70 2.03 7.25
N SER A 57 0.86 2.79 7.94
CA SER A 57 0.15 3.95 7.39
C SER A 57 0.92 5.25 7.63
N ILE A 58 0.73 6.22 6.73
CA ILE A 58 1.26 7.57 6.87
C ILE A 58 0.11 8.58 6.67
N PRO A 59 -0.27 9.37 7.69
CA PRO A 59 0.13 9.26 9.09
C PRO A 59 -0.25 7.93 9.75
N GLU A 60 0.35 7.66 10.91
CA GLU A 60 0.07 6.45 11.69
C GLU A 60 -1.36 6.42 12.24
N GLY A 61 -1.84 5.25 12.68
CA GLY A 61 -3.18 5.06 13.26
C GLY A 61 -4.11 4.14 12.45
N ARG A 62 -3.72 3.76 11.23
CA ARG A 62 -4.47 2.82 10.36
C ARG A 62 -3.68 1.54 10.08
N GLN A 63 -2.96 1.05 11.10
CA GLN A 63 -2.01 -0.07 11.02
C GLN A 63 -2.66 -1.37 10.52
N LYS A 64 -3.88 -1.68 10.97
CA LYS A 64 -4.63 -2.85 10.54
C LYS A 64 -4.90 -2.80 9.02
N GLU A 65 -5.42 -1.68 8.54
CA GLU A 65 -5.70 -1.47 7.11
C GLU A 65 -4.42 -1.50 6.28
N ALA A 66 -3.35 -0.86 6.76
CA ALA A 66 -2.06 -0.91 6.08
C ALA A 66 -1.52 -2.34 5.95
N THR A 67 -1.68 -3.15 6.99
CA THR A 67 -1.25 -4.55 7.00
C THR A 67 -2.08 -5.39 6.01
N ASP A 68 -3.40 -5.27 6.08
CA ASP A 68 -4.33 -6.04 5.24
C ASP A 68 -4.16 -5.67 3.75
N ILE A 69 -4.13 -4.38 3.43
CA ILE A 69 -4.02 -3.88 2.05
C ILE A 69 -2.61 -4.08 1.51
N GLY A 70 -1.58 -3.83 2.32
CA GLY A 70 -0.18 -4.01 1.93
C GLY A 70 0.14 -5.46 1.54
N ARG A 71 -0.42 -6.44 2.27
CA ARG A 71 -0.33 -7.86 1.88
C ARG A 71 -0.89 -8.10 0.48
N LEU A 72 -2.08 -7.57 0.19
CA LEU A 72 -2.74 -7.75 -1.11
C LEU A 72 -1.97 -7.06 -2.25
N ILE A 73 -1.39 -5.88 -2.00
CA ILE A 73 -0.50 -5.21 -2.94
C ILE A 73 0.73 -6.08 -3.26
N ALA A 74 1.35 -6.66 -2.24
CA ALA A 74 2.50 -7.53 -2.42
C ALA A 74 2.15 -8.79 -3.25
N GLU A 75 1.01 -9.41 -2.96
CA GLU A 75 0.50 -10.57 -3.71
C GLU A 75 0.23 -10.23 -5.17
N TYR A 76 -0.43 -9.10 -5.45
CA TYR A 76 -0.72 -8.63 -6.80
C TYR A 76 0.56 -8.40 -7.62
N ILE A 77 1.54 -7.69 -7.03
CA ILE A 77 2.80 -7.40 -7.72
C ILE A 77 3.61 -8.68 -7.94
N ARG A 78 3.60 -9.60 -6.97
CA ARG A 78 4.29 -10.89 -7.10
C ARG A 78 3.67 -11.76 -8.20
N ALA A 79 2.36 -11.78 -8.33
CA ALA A 79 1.67 -12.56 -9.35
C ALA A 79 1.92 -12.07 -10.78
N LYS A 80 2.29 -10.79 -10.94
CA LYS A 80 2.66 -10.20 -12.24
C LYS A 80 4.10 -10.49 -12.68
N LYS A 81 4.97 -10.89 -11.77
CA LYS A 81 6.40 -11.08 -12.02
C LYS A 81 6.70 -12.55 -12.26
#